data_AF-A0A0D2DFV5-F1
#
_entry.id   AF-A0A0D2DFV5-F1
#
_cell.length_a   1.000
_cell.length_b   1.000
_cell.length_c   1.000
_cell.angle_alpha   90.00
_cell.angle_beta   90.00
_cell.angle_gamma   90.00
#
_symmetry.space_group_name_H-M   'P 1'
#
loop_
_entity.id
_entity.type
_entity.pdbx_description
1 polymer ?
#
loop_
_entity_poly.entity_id
_entity_poly.type
_entity_poly.pdbx_seq_one_letter_code
_entity_poly.pdbx_strand_id
1 'polypeptide(L)'
;MSTATSVGLRPSLALTIPLISSSLTVFYAIVEPTIFLPFINAAKVDAPAANKTVRLWWKDFLPAGLVTVFTIGLTGVAGGINAATHFPHYSLPRKLCFAGAAFSAGHFAYGYHISQVIKSICDEEEEKKGRSMEYVKKWLRVHLQRTLLTDLPALVCFAWVAFGPRG
;
A
#
# COMPACT_ATOMS: atom_id res chain seq x y z
N MET A 1 27.27 -17.71 10.26
CA MET A 1 26.70 -16.67 9.37
C MET A 1 25.20 -16.60 9.63
N SER A 2 24.63 -15.40 9.74
CA SER A 2 23.17 -15.24 9.82
C SER A 2 22.53 -15.60 8.47
N THR A 3 21.35 -16.24 8.49
CA THR A 3 20.54 -16.57 7.30
C THR A 3 20.24 -15.34 6.41
N ALA A 4 20.21 -14.14 7.00
CA ALA A 4 20.04 -12.90 6.26
C ALA A 4 21.24 -12.59 5.34
N THR A 5 22.47 -12.88 5.80
CA THR A 5 23.68 -12.59 5.03
C THR A 5 23.87 -13.56 3.86
N SER A 6 23.38 -14.80 3.96
CA SER A 6 23.41 -15.77 2.86
C SER A 6 22.52 -15.41 1.68
N VAL A 7 21.51 -14.55 1.87
CA VAL A 7 20.63 -14.05 0.81
C VAL A 7 20.98 -12.62 0.37
N GLY A 8 22.15 -12.11 0.76
CA GLY A 8 22.65 -10.80 0.32
C GLY A 8 22.06 -9.59 1.07
N LEU A 9 21.22 -9.81 2.10
CA LEU A 9 20.68 -8.70 2.92
C LEU A 9 21.81 -8.04 3.72
N ARG A 10 21.86 -6.71 3.73
CA ARG A 10 22.66 -5.94 4.69
C ARG A 10 21.96 -5.97 6.05
N PRO A 11 22.52 -6.63 7.08
CA PRO A 11 21.86 -6.74 8.38
C PRO A 11 21.93 -5.39 9.12
N SER A 12 20.96 -4.51 8.85
CA SER A 12 20.82 -3.21 9.50
C SER A 12 19.35 -2.90 9.67
N LEU A 13 18.91 -2.66 10.90
CA LEU A 13 17.52 -2.27 11.17
C LEU A 13 17.11 -1.02 10.38
N ALA A 14 18.04 -0.07 10.21
CA ALA A 14 17.79 1.14 9.44
C ALA A 14 17.42 0.84 7.98
N LEU A 15 17.99 -0.20 7.37
CA LEU A 15 17.70 -0.59 5.99
C LEU A 15 16.53 -1.57 5.89
N THR A 16 16.39 -2.45 6.89
CA THR A 16 15.35 -3.48 6.93
C THR A 16 13.96 -2.90 7.19
N ILE A 17 13.82 -1.88 8.05
CA ILE A 17 12.52 -1.28 8.37
C ILE A 17 11.79 -0.74 7.12
N PRO A 18 12.38 0.16 6.30
CA PRO A 18 11.69 0.66 5.11
C PRO A 18 11.46 -0.43 4.04
N LEU A 19 12.34 -1.44 3.97
CA LEU A 19 12.14 -2.61 3.10
C LEU A 19 10.91 -3.43 3.54
N ILE A 20 10.78 -3.74 4.83
CA ILE A 20 9.62 -4.49 5.35
C ILE A 20 8.34 -3.68 5.15
N SER A 21 8.35 -2.40 5.50
CA SER A 21 7.19 -1.52 5.33
C SER A 21 6.71 -1.50 3.87
N SER A 22 7.60 -1.22 2.91
CA SER A 22 7.24 -1.21 1.48
C SER A 22 6.82 -2.59 0.95
N SER A 23 7.42 -3.68 1.45
CA SER A 23 7.01 -5.05 1.11
C SER A 23 5.60 -5.34 1.60
N LEU A 24 5.26 -4.92 2.82
CA LEU A 24 3.91 -5.05 3.36
C LEU A 24 2.89 -4.24 2.54
N THR A 25 3.21 -3.00 2.16
CA THR A 25 2.33 -2.20 1.30
C THR A 25 2.01 -2.91 -0.02
N VAL A 26 3.03 -3.45 -0.70
CA VAL A 26 2.85 -4.18 -1.96
C VAL A 26 2.11 -5.50 -1.74
N PHE A 27 2.40 -6.22 -0.65
CA PHE A 27 1.69 -7.44 -0.29
C PHE A 27 0.19 -7.18 -0.09
N TYR A 28 -0.19 -6.18 0.71
CA TYR A 28 -1.58 -5.80 0.89
C TYR A 28 -2.23 -5.42 -0.44
N ALA A 29 -1.50 -4.71 -1.30
CA ALA A 29 -2.03 -4.33 -2.60
C ALA A 29 -2.32 -5.53 -3.53
N ILE A 30 -1.53 -6.61 -3.43
CA ILE A 30 -1.77 -7.85 -4.16
C ILE A 30 -2.95 -8.64 -3.55
N VAL A 31 -3.09 -8.62 -2.23
CA VAL A 31 -4.13 -9.36 -1.50
C VAL A 31 -5.50 -8.70 -1.64
N GLU A 32 -5.59 -7.38 -1.63
CA GLU A 32 -6.87 -6.65 -1.67
C GLU A 32 -7.79 -7.06 -2.84
N PRO A 33 -7.33 -7.22 -4.09
CA PRO A 33 -8.14 -7.80 -5.17
C PRO A 33 -8.74 -9.17 -4.84
N THR A 34 -8.02 -10.03 -4.12
CA THR A 34 -8.51 -11.37 -3.74
C THR A 34 -9.65 -11.31 -2.73
N ILE A 35 -9.74 -10.22 -1.95
CA ILE A 35 -10.86 -9.94 -1.04
C ILE A 35 -12.08 -9.44 -1.82
N PHE A 36 -11.87 -8.56 -2.83
CA PHE A 36 -12.98 -7.89 -3.52
C PHE A 36 -13.55 -8.64 -4.73
N LEU A 37 -12.79 -9.52 -5.36
CA LEU A 37 -13.27 -10.34 -6.47
C LEU A 37 -14.48 -11.24 -6.10
N PRO A 38 -14.52 -11.90 -4.93
CA PRO A 38 -15.70 -12.62 -4.46
C PRO A 38 -16.95 -11.73 -4.38
N PHE A 39 -16.85 -10.51 -3.85
CA PHE A 39 -17.98 -9.57 -3.79
C PHE A 39 -18.47 -9.19 -5.20
N ILE A 40 -17.55 -8.94 -6.13
CA ILE A 40 -17.87 -8.61 -7.53
C ILE A 40 -18.58 -9.79 -8.22
N ASN A 41 -18.15 -11.02 -7.94
CA ASN A 41 -18.77 -12.21 -8.51
C ASN A 41 -20.14 -12.50 -7.90
N ALA A 42 -20.29 -12.33 -6.58
CA ALA A 42 -21.57 -12.46 -5.90
C ALA A 42 -22.61 -11.46 -6.44
N ALA A 43 -22.19 -10.25 -6.77
CA ALA A 43 -23.07 -9.24 -7.37
C ALA A 43 -23.62 -9.62 -8.76
N LYS A 44 -23.03 -10.61 -9.45
CA LYS A 44 -23.59 -11.13 -10.71
C LYS A 44 -24.79 -12.05 -10.49
N VAL A 45 -24.94 -12.59 -9.28
CA VAL A 45 -26.01 -13.52 -8.89
C VAL A 45 -27.07 -12.78 -8.09
N ASP A 46 -26.65 -12.03 -7.06
CA ASP A 46 -27.53 -11.23 -6.20
C ASP A 46 -26.87 -9.88 -5.92
N ALA A 47 -27.12 -8.91 -6.81
CA ALA A 47 -26.58 -7.57 -6.69
C ALA A 47 -27.05 -6.84 -5.41
N PRO A 48 -28.35 -6.86 -5.03
CA PRO A 48 -28.79 -6.22 -3.78
C PRO A 48 -28.04 -6.74 -2.55
N ALA A 49 -27.93 -8.06 -2.37
CA ALA A 49 -27.25 -8.63 -1.21
C ALA A 49 -25.75 -8.28 -1.21
N ALA A 50 -25.07 -8.42 -2.35
CA ALA A 50 -23.64 -8.14 -2.46
C ALA A 50 -23.30 -6.66 -2.21
N ASN A 51 -24.13 -5.72 -2.69
CA ASN A 51 -23.94 -4.29 -2.45
C ASN A 51 -24.08 -3.94 -0.95
N LYS A 52 -25.11 -4.49 -0.28
CA LYS A 52 -25.29 -4.30 1.16
C LYS A 52 -24.12 -4.87 1.95
N THR A 53 -23.70 -6.11 1.65
CA THR A 53 -22.60 -6.75 2.37
C THR A 53 -21.28 -6.00 2.20
N VAL A 54 -20.94 -5.57 0.98
CA VAL A 54 -19.67 -4.85 0.76
C VAL A 54 -19.68 -3.47 1.44
N ARG A 55 -20.82 -2.78 1.49
CA ARG A 55 -20.96 -1.52 2.22
C ARG A 55 -20.67 -1.70 3.72
N LEU A 56 -21.32 -2.70 4.34
CA LEU A 56 -21.13 -2.99 5.76
C LEU A 56 -19.68 -3.41 6.06
N TRP A 57 -19.12 -4.28 5.23
CA TRP A 57 -17.72 -4.67 5.33
C TRP A 57 -16.77 -3.46 5.32
N TRP A 58 -16.97 -2.52 4.39
CA TRP A 58 -16.15 -1.30 4.35
C TRP A 58 -16.34 -0.44 5.60
N LYS A 59 -17.59 -0.22 6.06
CA LYS A 59 -17.85 0.57 7.26
C LYS A 59 -17.13 0.00 8.50
N ASP A 60 -17.11 -1.32 8.63
CA ASP A 60 -16.52 -2.01 9.79
C ASP A 60 -14.99 -2.14 9.67
N PHE A 61 -14.47 -2.36 8.46
CA PHE A 61 -13.04 -2.49 8.21
C PHE A 61 -12.29 -1.16 8.33
N LEU A 62 -12.89 -0.05 7.91
CA LEU A 62 -12.20 1.23 7.72
C LEU A 62 -11.37 1.72 8.91
N PRO A 63 -11.88 1.74 10.16
CA PRO A 63 -11.10 2.25 11.29
C PRO A 63 -9.78 1.48 11.48
N ALA A 64 -9.84 0.15 11.46
CA ALA A 64 -8.67 -0.70 11.60
C ALA A 64 -7.76 -0.61 10.36
N GLY A 65 -8.35 -0.62 9.16
CA GLY A 65 -7.63 -0.50 7.90
C GLY A 65 -6.82 0.80 7.81
N LEU A 66 -7.38 1.92 8.27
CA LEU A 66 -6.67 3.20 8.33
C LEU A 66 -5.47 3.14 9.27
N VAL A 67 -5.62 2.57 10.47
CA VAL A 67 -4.49 2.39 11.40
C VAL A 67 -3.37 1.60 10.74
N THR A 68 -3.69 0.50 10.06
CA THR A 68 -2.71 -0.31 9.32
C THR A 68 -2.02 0.49 8.22
N VAL A 69 -2.77 1.18 7.36
CA VAL A 69 -2.23 1.97 6.24
C VAL A 69 -1.31 3.07 6.74
N PHE A 70 -1.72 3.85 7.74
CA PHE A 70 -0.89 4.92 8.30
C PHE A 70 0.35 4.38 9.00
N THR A 71 0.22 3.32 9.80
CA THR A 71 1.36 2.73 10.51
C THR A 71 2.42 2.24 9.52
N ILE A 72 2.02 1.45 8.52
CA ILE A 72 2.95 0.89 7.54
C ILE A 72 3.54 2.01 6.69
N GLY A 73 2.70 2.88 6.11
CA GLY A 73 3.17 3.92 5.18
C GLY A 73 4.08 4.96 5.85
N LEU A 74 3.73 5.46 7.03
CA LEU A 74 4.56 6.42 7.76
C LEU A 74 5.88 5.79 8.23
N THR A 75 5.86 4.50 8.60
CA THR A 75 7.10 3.75 8.90
C THR A 75 8.01 3.67 7.69
N GLY A 76 7.47 3.52 6.48
CA GLY A 76 8.25 3.52 5.23
C GLY A 76 8.90 4.88 4.95
N VAL A 77 8.13 5.96 5.14
CA VAL A 77 8.63 7.34 4.97
C VAL A 77 9.73 7.66 6.00
N ALA A 78 9.43 7.51 7.29
CA ALA A 78 10.38 7.82 8.36
C ALA A 78 11.59 6.88 8.33
N GLY A 79 11.37 5.59 8.07
CA GLY A 79 12.43 4.60 7.92
C GLY A 79 13.36 4.91 6.75
N GLY A 80 12.83 5.34 5.60
CA GLY A 80 13.62 5.74 4.44
C GLY A 80 14.47 6.99 4.70
N ILE A 81 13.89 8.01 5.36
CA ILE A 81 14.63 9.22 5.77
C ILE A 81 15.75 8.87 6.75
N ASN A 82 15.45 8.03 7.76
CA ASN A 82 16.44 7.55 8.71
C ASN A 82 17.55 6.76 8.02
N ALA A 83 17.22 5.83 7.12
CA ALA A 83 18.17 5.04 6.35
C ALA A 83 19.16 5.92 5.55
N ALA A 84 18.69 7.05 5.01
CA ALA A 84 19.52 7.98 4.24
C ALA A 84 20.68 8.58 5.07
N THR A 85 20.51 8.69 6.39
CA THR A 85 21.54 9.23 7.30
C THR A 85 22.77 8.33 7.43
N HIS A 86 22.63 7.04 7.11
CA HIS A 86 23.71 6.05 7.15
C HIS A 86 24.60 6.06 5.90
N PHE A 87 24.32 6.93 4.93
CA PHE A 87 25.02 6.98 3.66
C PHE A 87 25.62 8.36 3.37
N PRO A 88 26.76 8.44 2.65
CA PRO A 88 27.37 9.71 2.25
C PRO A 88 26.42 10.60 1.43
N HIS A 89 26.55 11.91 1.57
CA HIS A 89 25.61 12.92 1.06
C HIS A 89 25.28 12.80 -0.44
N TYR A 90 26.24 12.36 -1.26
CA TYR A 90 26.08 12.25 -2.72
C TYR A 90 26.00 10.83 -3.25
N SER A 91 25.98 9.84 -2.35
CA SER A 91 25.95 8.43 -2.72
C SER A 91 24.59 8.03 -3.33
N LEU A 92 24.62 7.10 -4.29
CA LEU A 92 23.41 6.53 -4.89
C LEU A 92 22.47 5.89 -3.84
N PRO A 93 22.95 5.11 -2.84
CA PRO A 93 22.08 4.56 -1.80
C PRO A 93 21.32 5.64 -1.02
N ARG A 94 21.96 6.76 -0.69
CA ARG A 94 21.27 7.88 -0.02
C ARG A 94 20.15 8.46 -0.88
N LYS A 95 20.41 8.67 -2.18
CA LYS A 95 19.40 9.17 -3.13
C LYS A 95 18.23 8.19 -3.23
N LEU A 96 18.50 6.89 -3.26
CA LEU A 96 17.47 5.85 -3.30
C LEU A 96 16.66 5.76 -2.00
N CYS A 97 17.28 5.97 -0.83
CA CYS A 97 16.55 6.08 0.43
C CYS A 97 15.53 7.24 0.40
N PHE A 98 15.94 8.42 -0.06
CA PHE A 98 15.04 9.57 -0.20
C PHE A 98 13.99 9.37 -1.29
N ALA A 99 14.36 8.77 -2.43
CA ALA A 99 13.40 8.44 -3.48
C ALA A 99 12.35 7.45 -2.97
N GLY A 100 12.76 6.38 -2.28
CA GLY A 100 11.86 5.42 -1.65
C GLY A 100 10.93 6.08 -0.64
N ALA A 101 11.46 6.96 0.23
CA ALA A 101 10.64 7.71 1.18
C ALA A 101 9.64 8.65 0.48
N ALA A 102 10.04 9.31 -0.60
CA ALA A 102 9.18 10.17 -1.40
C ALA A 102 8.06 9.37 -2.09
N PHE A 103 8.37 8.20 -2.65
CA PHE A 103 7.36 7.30 -3.23
C PHE A 103 6.41 6.76 -2.15
N SER A 104 6.92 6.36 -0.97
CA SER A 104 6.07 5.98 0.17
C SER A 104 5.16 7.13 0.62
N ALA A 105 5.64 8.37 0.62
CA ALA A 105 4.81 9.54 0.91
C ALA A 105 3.75 9.76 -0.19
N GLY A 106 4.12 9.50 -1.45
CA GLY A 106 3.23 9.56 -2.61
C GLY A 106 2.00 8.68 -2.48
N HIS A 107 2.07 7.56 -1.73
CA HIS A 107 0.90 6.74 -1.39
C HIS A 107 -0.25 7.60 -0.82
N PHE A 108 0.09 8.51 0.10
CA PHE A 108 -0.89 9.36 0.80
C PHE A 108 -1.45 10.48 -0.09
N ALA A 109 -0.79 10.82 -1.21
CA ALA A 109 -1.34 11.78 -2.17
C ALA A 109 -2.66 11.29 -2.80
N TYR A 110 -2.88 9.98 -2.84
CA TYR A 110 -4.15 9.37 -3.28
C TYR A 110 -5.24 9.40 -2.20
N GLY A 111 -4.91 9.76 -0.96
CA GLY A 111 -5.80 9.65 0.20
C GLY A 111 -7.14 10.37 0.01
N TYR A 112 -7.11 11.62 -0.48
CA TYR A 112 -8.35 12.36 -0.78
C TYR A 112 -9.20 11.63 -1.81
N HIS A 113 -8.65 11.27 -2.97
CA HIS A 113 -9.40 10.62 -4.04
C HIS A 113 -9.98 9.27 -3.60
N ILE A 114 -9.16 8.43 -2.94
CA ILE A 114 -9.59 7.14 -2.41
C ILE A 114 -10.70 7.31 -1.36
N SER A 115 -10.58 8.30 -0.46
CA SER A 115 -11.60 8.56 0.56
C SER A 115 -12.95 8.93 -0.05
N GLN A 116 -12.98 9.66 -1.16
CA GLN A 116 -14.23 9.98 -1.85
C GLN A 116 -14.88 8.73 -2.45
N VAL A 117 -14.08 7.82 -3.04
CA VAL A 117 -14.61 6.56 -3.57
C VAL A 117 -15.14 5.66 -2.45
N ILE A 118 -14.39 5.53 -1.35
CA ILE A 118 -14.81 4.76 -0.18
C ILE A 118 -16.09 5.34 0.43
N LYS A 119 -16.18 6.67 0.55
CA LYS A 119 -17.39 7.35 1.02
C LYS A 119 -18.61 6.93 0.19
N SER A 120 -18.47 6.88 -1.14
CA SER A 120 -19.53 6.41 -2.03
C SER A 120 -19.82 4.91 -1.90
N ILE A 121 -18.84 4.07 -1.56
CA ILE A 121 -19.08 2.65 -1.26
C ILE A 121 -19.91 2.51 0.02
N CYS A 122 -19.58 3.29 1.05
CA CYS A 122 -20.23 3.28 2.38
C CYS A 122 -21.61 3.95 2.42
N ASP A 123 -22.00 4.65 1.36
CA ASP A 123 -23.24 5.43 1.29
C ASP A 123 -24.47 4.53 1.06
N GLU A 124 -25.49 4.68 1.92
CA GLU A 124 -26.72 3.89 1.86
C GLU A 124 -27.60 4.25 0.67
N GLU A 125 -27.60 5.50 0.22
CA GLU A 125 -28.35 5.92 -0.95
C GLU A 125 -27.69 5.39 -2.23
N GLU A 126 -26.37 5.27 -2.26
CA GLU A 126 -25.65 4.62 -3.35
C GLU A 126 -25.85 3.10 -3.36
N GLU A 127 -25.93 2.48 -2.18
CA GLU A 127 -26.32 1.06 -2.04
C GLU A 127 -27.72 0.81 -2.60
N LYS A 128 -28.72 1.62 -2.21
CA LYS A 128 -30.11 1.51 -2.70
C LYS A 128 -30.23 1.65 -4.22
N LYS A 129 -29.33 2.42 -4.83
CA LYS A 129 -29.22 2.57 -6.30
C LYS A 129 -28.44 1.41 -6.96
N GLY A 130 -27.92 0.46 -6.19
CA GLY A 130 -27.14 -0.68 -6.68
C GLY A 130 -25.72 -0.33 -7.13
N ARG A 131 -25.17 0.82 -6.73
CA ARG A 131 -23.91 1.37 -7.26
C ARG A 131 -22.66 1.04 -6.44
N SER A 132 -22.79 0.49 -5.22
CA SER A 132 -21.62 0.22 -4.35
C SER A 132 -20.54 -0.62 -5.05
N MET A 133 -20.94 -1.64 -5.82
CA MET A 133 -20.00 -2.49 -6.54
C MET A 133 -19.26 -1.78 -7.69
N GLU A 134 -19.87 -0.77 -8.29
CA GLU A 134 -19.19 0.08 -9.29
C GLU A 134 -18.08 0.89 -8.64
N TYR A 135 -18.33 1.44 -7.46
CA TYR A 135 -17.32 2.15 -6.68
C TYR A 135 -16.23 1.22 -6.16
N VAL A 136 -16.52 -0.05 -5.83
CA VAL A 136 -15.49 -1.05 -5.51
C VAL A 136 -14.57 -1.28 -6.72
N LYS A 137 -15.11 -1.43 -7.93
CA LYS A 137 -14.30 -1.54 -9.17
C LYS A 137 -13.47 -0.28 -9.42
N LYS A 138 -14.05 0.90 -9.19
CA LYS A 138 -13.34 2.19 -9.29
C LYS A 138 -12.20 2.26 -8.28
N TRP A 139 -12.44 1.85 -7.05
CA TRP A 139 -11.44 1.80 -5.99
C TRP A 139 -10.30 0.85 -6.35
N LEU A 140 -10.59 -0.36 -6.86
CA LEU A 140 -9.55 -1.31 -7.32
C LEU A 140 -8.67 -0.71 -8.42
N ARG A 141 -9.24 0.08 -9.34
CA ARG A 141 -8.48 0.75 -10.40
C ARG A 141 -7.53 1.81 -9.82
N VAL A 142 -8.04 2.68 -8.95
CA VAL A 142 -7.24 3.73 -8.30
C VAL A 142 -6.16 3.12 -7.41
N HIS A 143 -6.51 2.07 -6.66
CA HIS A 143 -5.60 1.30 -5.83
C HIS A 143 -4.45 0.74 -6.67
N LEU A 144 -4.75 0.10 -7.83
CA LEU A 144 -3.73 -0.42 -8.73
C LEU A 144 -2.81 0.70 -9.25
N GLN A 145 -3.37 1.84 -9.68
CA GLN A 145 -2.59 2.98 -10.13
C GLN A 145 -1.64 3.48 -9.04
N ARG A 146 -2.14 3.68 -7.82
CA ARG A 146 -1.32 4.04 -6.66
C ARG A 146 -0.19 3.03 -6.48
N THR A 147 -0.50 1.74 -6.46
CA THR A 147 0.51 0.70 -6.24
C THR A 147 1.60 0.67 -7.31
N LEU A 148 1.24 0.85 -8.58
CA LEU A 148 2.23 0.92 -9.67
C LEU A 148 3.10 2.18 -9.61
N LEU A 149 2.53 3.31 -9.19
CA LEU A 149 3.20 4.62 -9.26
C LEU A 149 3.91 5.02 -7.96
N THR A 150 3.58 4.38 -6.83
CA THR A 150 4.11 4.73 -5.50
C THR A 150 4.70 3.52 -4.80
N ASP A 151 3.90 2.48 -4.58
CA ASP A 151 4.26 1.40 -3.67
C ASP A 151 5.37 0.51 -4.26
N LEU A 152 5.26 0.14 -5.53
CA LEU A 152 6.29 -0.64 -6.23
C LEU A 152 7.60 0.13 -6.41
N PRO A 153 7.62 1.39 -6.88
CA PRO A 153 8.85 2.19 -6.92
C PRO A 153 9.53 2.34 -5.57
N ALA A 154 8.76 2.52 -4.48
CA ALA A 154 9.31 2.56 -3.13
C ALA A 154 10.00 1.24 -2.76
N LEU A 155 9.32 0.10 -3.00
CA LEU A 155 9.88 -1.23 -2.74
C LEU A 155 11.18 -1.46 -3.54
N VAL A 156 11.21 -1.09 -4.82
CA VAL A 156 12.41 -1.22 -5.66
C VAL A 156 13.57 -0.40 -5.10
N CYS A 157 13.32 0.85 -4.68
CA CYS A 157 14.35 1.69 -4.08
C CYS A 157 14.93 1.07 -2.80
N PHE A 158 14.07 0.63 -1.89
CA PHE A 158 14.52 0.07 -0.62
C PHE A 158 15.15 -1.32 -0.78
N ALA A 159 14.66 -2.16 -1.69
CA ALA A 159 15.28 -3.42 -2.03
C ALA A 159 16.69 -3.21 -2.61
N TRP A 160 16.86 -2.23 -3.50
CA TRP A 160 18.19 -1.92 -4.02
C TRP A 160 19.15 -1.46 -2.91
N VAL A 161 18.70 -0.62 -1.99
CA VAL A 161 19.53 -0.19 -0.85
C VAL A 161 19.91 -1.38 0.05
N ALA A 162 18.97 -2.29 0.28
CA ALA A 162 19.15 -3.41 1.20
C ALA A 162 20.00 -4.57 0.62
N PHE A 163 19.90 -4.83 -0.69
CA PHE A 163 20.52 -5.97 -1.37
C PHE A 163 21.58 -5.57 -2.42
N GLY A 164 21.63 -4.30 -2.81
CA GLY A 164 22.48 -3.84 -3.90
C GLY A 164 23.98 -3.88 -3.59
N PRO A 165 24.82 -3.62 -4.61
CA PRO A 165 26.27 -3.76 -4.52
C PRO A 165 26.89 -2.94 -3.38
N ARG A 166 27.87 -3.54 -2.68
CA ARG A 166 28.70 -2.84 -1.69
C ARG A 166 29.68 -1.95 -2.46
N GLY A 167 29.29 -0.69 -2.67
CA GLY A 167 30.22 0.37 -3.06
C GLY A 167 31.12 0.76 -1.90
#